data_AF-A0A352B6U2-F1
#
_entry.id   AF-A0A352B6U2-F1
#
_cell.length_a   1.000
_cell.length_b   1.000
_cell.length_c   1.000
_cell.angle_alpha   90.00
_cell.angle_beta   90.00
_cell.angle_gamma   90.00
#
_symmetry.space_group_name_H-M   'P 1'
#
loop_
_entity.id
_entity.type
_entity.pdbx_description
1 polymer ?
#
loop_
_entity_poly.entity_id
_entity_poly.type
_entity_poly.pdbx_seq_one_letter_code
_entity_poly.pdbx_strand_id
1 'polypeptide(L)' 'LAAEGRLPDLLVACVGGGSNSIGLFHPFVHDPCRMVGVEAAGLGVETGK' A
#
# COMPACT_ATOMS: atom_id res chain seq x y z
N LEU A 1 15.03 4.36 -5.04
CA LEU A 1 15.85 4.01 -6.23
C LEU A 1 17.33 3.82 -5.91
N ALA A 2 17.93 4.54 -4.95
CA ALA A 2 19.38 4.54 -4.74
C ALA A 2 20.05 3.19 -4.43
N ALA A 3 19.33 2.21 -3.87
CA ALA A 3 19.88 0.88 -3.59
C ALA A 3 19.75 -0.12 -4.76
N GLU A 4 18.68 -0.02 -5.57
CA GLU A 4 18.28 -1.04 -6.55
C GLU A 4 18.29 -0.54 -8.01
N GLY A 5 18.42 0.77 -8.23
CA GLY A 5 18.46 1.39 -9.57
C GLY A 5 17.16 1.28 -10.39
N ARG A 6 16.09 0.73 -9.82
CA ARG A 6 14.81 0.45 -10.50
C ARG A 6 13.61 0.77 -9.62
N LEU A 7 12.45 0.96 -10.25
CA LEU A 7 11.17 1.13 -9.55
C LEU A 7 10.78 -0.16 -8.79
N PRO A 8 10.05 -0.04 -7.66
CA PRO A 8 9.47 -1.20 -6.98
C PRO A 8 8.39 -1.88 -7.82
N ASP A 9 8.30 -3.22 -7.74
CA ASP A 9 7.21 -3.97 -8.38
C ASP A 9 5.87 -3.85 -7.60
N LEU A 10 5.97 -3.58 -6.30
CA LEU A 10 4.83 -3.51 -5.38
C LEU A 10 5.11 -2.56 -4.22
N LEU A 11 4.18 -1.63 -3.98
CA LEU A 11 4.10 -0.80 -2.79
C LEU A 11 3.03 -1.37 -1.85
N VAL A 12 3.34 -1.53 -0.57
CA VAL A 12 2.40 -2.03 0.44
C VAL A 12 2.39 -1.08 1.63
N ALA A 13 1.20 -0.66 2.06
CA ALA A 13 1.01 0.22 3.20
C ALA A 13 -0.29 -0.09 3.94
N CYS A 14 -0.32 0.16 5.26
CA CYS A 14 -1.55 -0.04 6.04
C CYS A 14 -2.53 1.14 5.84
N VAL A 15 -3.81 0.83 5.85
CA VAL A 15 -4.89 1.79 5.64
C VAL A 15 -5.78 1.81 6.90
N GLY A 16 -5.54 2.79 7.76
CA GLY A 16 -6.52 3.27 8.73
C GLY A 16 -7.16 4.54 8.18
N GLY A 17 -6.70 5.71 8.65
CA GLY A 17 -7.02 7.00 8.01
C GLY A 17 -6.30 7.28 6.68
N GLY A 18 -5.41 6.37 6.24
CA GLY A 18 -4.79 6.42 4.91
C GLY A 18 -3.60 7.36 4.72
N SER A 19 -3.23 8.18 5.72
CA SER A 19 -2.17 9.20 5.57
C SER A 19 -0.79 8.63 5.19
N ASN A 20 -0.37 7.51 5.79
CA ASN A 20 0.88 6.85 5.41
C ASN A 20 0.82 6.24 4.00
N SER A 21 -0.34 5.65 3.65
CA SER A 21 -0.55 5.02 2.34
C SER A 21 -0.50 6.03 1.21
N ILE A 22 -1.24 7.15 1.33
CA ILE A 22 -1.23 8.18 0.29
C ILE A 22 0.13 8.88 0.22
N GLY A 23 0.82 9.07 1.35
CA GLY A 23 2.18 9.58 1.39
C GLY A 23 3.16 8.69 0.61
N LEU A 24 2.99 7.37 0.71
CA LEU A 24 3.80 6.40 -0.06
C LEU A 24 3.39 6.31 -1.54
N PHE A 25 2.09 6.33 -1.84
CA PHE A 25 1.57 6.05 -3.17
C PHE A 25 1.59 7.26 -4.11
N HIS A 26 1.37 8.46 -3.59
CA HIS A 26 1.26 9.68 -4.40
C HIS A 26 2.45 9.90 -5.36
N PRO A 27 3.72 9.70 -4.95
CA PRO A 27 4.86 9.84 -5.86
C PRO A 27 4.87 8.85 -7.04
N PHE A 28 4.15 7.74 -6.93
CA PHE A 28 4.19 6.62 -7.88
C PHE A 28 2.87 6.40 -8.63
N VAL A 29 1.87 7.29 -8.46
CA VAL A 29 0.50 7.10 -8.99
C VAL A 29 0.44 6.99 -10.53
N HIS A 30 1.46 7.52 -11.21
CA HIS A 30 1.60 7.45 -12.66
C HIS A 30 2.70 6.48 -13.11
N ASP A 31 3.37 5.81 -12.17
CA ASP A 31 4.41 4.84 -12.44
C ASP A 31 3.82 3.42 -12.58
N PRO A 32 4.50 2.50 -13.28
CA PRO A 32 4.06 1.11 -13.44
C PRO A 32 4.29 0.27 -12.16
N CYS A 33 3.95 0.80 -11.00
CA CYS A 33 4.06 0.15 -9.69
C CYS A 33 2.69 -0.38 -9.25
N ARG A 34 2.61 -1.62 -8.77
CA ARG A 34 1.38 -2.09 -8.12
C ARG A 34 1.29 -1.49 -6.72
N MET A 35 0.07 -1.20 -6.26
CA MET A 35 -0.16 -0.60 -4.94
C MET A 35 -1.19 -1.43 -4.18
N VAL A 36 -0.86 -1.81 -2.94
CA VAL A 36 -1.75 -2.57 -2.04
C VAL A 36 -1.89 -1.80 -0.73
N GLY A 37 -3.11 -1.33 -0.47
CA GLY A 37 -3.53 -0.87 0.85
C GLY A 37 -4.02 -2.05 1.69
N VAL A 38 -3.60 -2.12 2.95
CA VAL A 38 -3.97 -3.20 3.88
C VAL A 38 -4.80 -2.63 5.02
N GLU A 39 -6.10 -2.93 5.03
CA GLU A 39 -7.00 -2.58 6.14
C GLU A 39 -7.02 -3.66 7.22
N ALA A 40 -7.43 -3.29 8.42
CA ALA A 40 -7.58 -4.24 9.52
C ALA A 40 -8.83 -5.11 9.30
N ALA A 41 -8.65 -6.44 9.24
CA ALA A 41 -9.76 -7.39 9.08
C ALA A 41 -10.51 -7.72 10.38
N GLY A 42 -10.09 -7.16 11.52
CA GLY A 42 -10.69 -7.44 12.83
C GLY A 42 -10.66 -8.92 13.19
N LEU A 43 -11.81 -9.48 13.56
CA LEU A 43 -11.98 -10.91 13.86
C LEU A 43 -12.01 -11.79 12.59
N GLY A 44 -11.95 -11.17 11.41
CA GLY A 44 -11.96 -11.81 10.11
C GLY A 44 -13.23 -11.46 9.35
N VAL A 45 -13.08 -11.06 8.10
CA VAL A 45 -14.18 -10.60 7.22
C VAL A 45 -15.28 -11.65 7.09
N GLU A 46 -14.90 -12.93 7.05
CA GLU A 46 -15.83 -14.07 6.90
C GLU A 46 -16.41 -14.57 8.23
N THR A 47 -16.01 -14.01 9.37
CA THR A 47 -16.40 -14.56 10.68
C THR A 47 -17.79 -14.15 11.14
N GLY A 48 -18.42 -13.19 10.45
CA GLY A 48 -19.73 -12.65 10.83
C GLY A 48 -19.75 -11.99 12.22
N LYS A 49 -18.58 -11.64 12.76
CA LYS A 49 -18.37 -11.01 14.07
C LYS A 49 -17.89 -9.57 13.92
#